data_AF-A0AAV6NHT3-F1
#
_entry.id   AF-A0AAV6NHT3-F1
#
_cell.length_a   1.000
_cell.length_b   1.000
_cell.length_c   1.000
_cell.angle_alpha   90.00
_cell.angle_beta   90.00
_cell.angle_gamma   90.00
#
_symmetry.space_group_name_H-M   'P 1'
#
loop_
_entity.id
_entity.type
_entity.pdbx_description
1 polymer ?
#
loop_
_entity_poly.entity_id
_entity_poly.type
_entity_poly.pdbx_seq_one_letter_code
_entity_poly.pdbx_strand_id
1 'polypeptide(L)'
;MKLLCETHKDVKTLIEELELPVSDWDEKWLDEYLDISLKLLDICNDFSSELSQLNQGHLVLRCALHNLASTSLNQFVHAPSSLDGWNQHISNRTSRVKSHSPILDRLKESLDLPKVQKNSAKGKVLMHVMYGVKVVTLFICSVLASAFTGSSVSLLSINIPDTYRWAQAFTELQKNVNSSGRSTVLRERDAVDESVKKLHSMIQGNVDGGMKVEEFQNLVVDLGREAEKLTQGVDHLSKQVDEFFHVVLSGRDALLSNLRESETVLDQGSGELRTRQL
;
A
#
# COMPACT_ATOMS: atom_id res chain seq x y z
N MET A 1 -5.06 -5.34 0.34
CA MET A 1 -5.58 -4.33 1.29
C MET A 1 -6.73 -4.84 2.14
N LYS A 2 -7.80 -5.43 1.58
CA LYS A 2 -8.94 -5.95 2.38
C LYS A 2 -8.53 -6.82 3.59
N LEU A 3 -7.62 -7.78 3.39
CA LEU A 3 -7.08 -8.60 4.47
C LEU A 3 -6.39 -7.77 5.57
N LEU A 4 -5.67 -6.69 5.22
CA LEU A 4 -5.09 -5.78 6.21
C LEU A 4 -6.18 -5.04 6.98
N CYS A 5 -7.18 -4.50 6.29
CA CYS A 5 -8.29 -3.83 6.95
C CYS A 5 -9.00 -4.75 7.94
N GLU A 6 -9.30 -5.99 7.55
CA GLU A 6 -9.93 -6.99 8.41
C GLU A 6 -9.03 -7.34 9.60
N THR A 7 -7.76 -7.64 9.35
CA THR A 7 -6.80 -7.98 10.42
C THR A 7 -6.65 -6.84 11.44
N HIS A 8 -6.56 -5.59 10.98
CA HIS A 8 -6.44 -4.43 11.88
C HIS A 8 -7.76 -4.08 12.59
N LYS A 9 -8.92 -4.35 11.97
CA LYS A 9 -10.23 -4.28 12.65
C LYS A 9 -10.32 -5.31 13.77
N ASP A 10 -9.92 -6.55 13.53
CA ASP A 10 -9.91 -7.61 14.53
C ASP A 10 -8.99 -7.27 15.72
N VAL A 11 -7.84 -6.64 15.46
CA VAL A 11 -6.93 -6.14 16.50
C VAL A 11 -7.58 -5.05 17.33
N LYS A 12 -8.25 -4.10 16.68
CA LYS A 12 -8.97 -3.04 17.39
C LYS A 12 -10.02 -3.64 18.33
N THR A 13 -10.85 -4.55 17.83
CA THR A 13 -11.85 -5.25 18.64
C THR A 13 -11.20 -6.02 19.80
N LEU A 14 -10.08 -6.71 19.55
CA LEU A 14 -9.34 -7.40 20.61
C LEU A 14 -8.82 -6.43 21.67
N ILE A 15 -8.29 -5.27 21.29
CA ILE A 15 -7.81 -4.25 22.23
C ILE A 15 -8.97 -3.74 23.11
N GLU A 16 -10.14 -3.51 22.52
CA GLU A 16 -11.36 -3.10 23.23
C GLU A 16 -11.85 -4.20 24.19
N GLU A 17 -11.94 -5.46 23.74
CA GLU A 17 -12.41 -6.60 24.54
C GLU A 17 -11.47 -7.00 25.68
N LEU A 18 -10.17 -6.79 25.51
CA LEU A 18 -9.20 -7.18 26.52
C LEU A 18 -9.32 -6.30 27.79
N GLU A 19 -9.99 -5.15 27.72
CA GLU A 19 -10.21 -4.18 28.81
C GLU A 19 -8.96 -4.01 29.69
N LEU A 20 -7.78 -4.03 29.06
CA LEU A 20 -6.55 -4.14 29.82
C LEU A 20 -6.31 -2.80 30.53
N PRO A 21 -6.22 -2.78 31.87
CA PRO A 21 -5.91 -1.56 32.59
C PRO A 21 -4.53 -1.08 32.14
N VAL A 22 -4.39 0.21 31.83
CA VAL A 22 -3.17 0.80 31.26
C VAL A 22 -1.91 0.54 32.11
N SER A 23 -2.08 0.24 33.41
CA SER A 23 -0.99 -0.19 34.30
C SER A 23 -0.37 -1.56 33.96
N ASP A 24 -1.09 -2.43 33.24
CA ASP A 24 -0.61 -3.75 32.81
C ASP A 24 0.10 -3.69 31.44
N TRP A 25 0.11 -2.51 30.82
CA TRP A 25 0.74 -2.25 29.54
C TRP A 25 2.22 -1.87 29.83
N ASP A 26 3.18 -2.77 29.55
CA ASP A 26 4.61 -2.40 29.55
C ASP A 26 4.83 -1.20 28.59
N GLU A 27 5.37 -0.07 29.07
CA GLU A 27 5.60 1.13 28.26
C GLU A 27 6.28 0.81 26.92
N LYS A 28 7.13 -0.22 26.90
CA LYS A 28 7.85 -0.66 25.70
C LYS A 28 6.95 -1.23 24.60
N TRP A 29 5.84 -1.90 24.92
CA TRP A 29 4.93 -2.42 23.87
C TRP A 29 4.01 -1.29 23.37
N LEU A 30 3.70 -0.30 24.22
CA LEU A 30 2.95 0.89 23.82
C LEU A 30 3.70 1.67 22.75
N ASP A 31 4.97 1.93 23.03
CA ASP A 31 5.87 2.60 22.11
C ASP A 31 5.98 1.83 20.78
N GLU A 32 6.08 0.50 20.85
CA GLU A 32 6.14 -0.36 19.66
C GLU A 32 4.85 -0.30 18.83
N TYR A 33 3.67 -0.36 19.45
CA TYR A 33 2.39 -0.22 18.73
C TYR A 33 2.28 1.16 18.07
N LEU A 34 2.62 2.21 18.82
CA LEU A 34 2.55 3.58 18.33
C LEU A 34 3.56 3.82 17.20
N ASP A 35 4.74 3.22 17.26
CA ASP A 35 5.76 3.27 16.20
C ASP A 35 5.30 2.50 14.95
N ILE A 36 4.79 1.27 15.11
CA ILE A 36 4.27 0.48 13.99
C ILE A 36 3.10 1.21 13.31
N SER A 37 2.10 1.63 14.08
CA SER A 37 0.92 2.33 13.52
C SER A 37 1.31 3.60 12.76
N LEU A 38 2.27 4.38 13.27
CA LEU A 38 2.80 5.55 12.58
C LEU A 38 3.46 5.17 11.24
N LYS A 39 4.33 4.15 11.25
CA LYS A 39 4.97 3.64 10.02
C LYS A 39 3.95 3.14 8.99
N LEU A 40 2.83 2.56 9.44
CA LEU A 40 1.75 2.14 8.55
C LEU A 40 1.01 3.32 7.91
N LEU A 41 0.77 4.38 8.67
CA LEU A 41 0.19 5.61 8.14
C LEU A 41 1.12 6.27 7.11
N ASP A 42 2.43 6.26 7.35
CA ASP A 42 3.42 6.74 6.37
C ASP A 42 3.37 5.93 5.07
N ILE A 43 3.32 4.58 5.14
CA ILE A 43 3.16 3.74 3.95
C ILE A 43 1.87 4.07 3.19
N CYS A 44 0.76 4.28 3.91
CA CYS A 44 -0.51 4.64 3.28
C CYS A 44 -0.36 5.97 2.51
N ASN A 45 0.29 6.97 3.11
CA ASN A 45 0.54 8.25 2.44
C ASN A 45 1.39 8.08 1.18
N ASP A 46 2.41 7.23 1.22
CA ASP A 46 3.22 6.93 0.02
C ASP A 46 2.40 6.23 -1.05
N PHE A 47 1.61 5.22 -0.69
CA PHE A 47 0.74 4.53 -1.65
C PHE A 47 -0.30 5.48 -2.24
N SER A 48 -0.92 6.34 -1.44
CA SER A 48 -1.86 7.35 -1.94
C SER A 48 -1.16 8.37 -2.86
N SER A 49 0.08 8.75 -2.56
CA SER A 49 0.90 9.58 -3.47
C SER A 49 1.13 8.86 -4.81
N GLU A 50 1.51 7.59 -4.76
CA GLU A 50 1.78 6.78 -5.95
C GLU A 50 0.54 6.49 -6.80
N LEU A 51 -0.62 6.28 -6.16
CA LEU A 51 -1.91 6.13 -6.83
C LEU A 51 -2.38 7.46 -7.45
N SER A 52 -2.19 8.58 -6.74
CA SER A 52 -2.48 9.91 -7.26
C SER A 52 -1.66 10.22 -8.51
N GLN A 53 -0.39 9.80 -8.52
CA GLN A 53 0.45 9.91 -9.71
C GLN A 53 -0.06 9.04 -10.86
N LEU A 54 -0.45 7.79 -10.62
CA LEU A 54 -1.06 6.96 -11.66
C LEU A 54 -2.29 7.64 -12.28
N ASN A 55 -3.14 8.23 -11.44
CA ASN A 55 -4.31 8.99 -11.89
C ASN A 55 -3.94 10.24 -12.70
N GLN A 56 -2.88 10.97 -12.33
CA GLN A 56 -2.36 12.08 -13.13
C GLN A 56 -1.85 11.61 -14.50
N GLY A 57 -1.11 10.50 -14.55
CA GLY A 57 -0.66 9.89 -15.80
C GLY A 57 -1.84 9.49 -16.69
N HIS A 58 -2.89 8.91 -16.11
CA HIS A 58 -4.10 8.58 -16.85
C HIS A 58 -4.78 9.81 -17.48
N LEU A 59 -4.83 10.94 -16.78
CA LEU A 59 -5.37 12.18 -17.35
C LEU A 59 -4.58 12.63 -18.59
N VAL A 60 -3.24 12.55 -18.54
CA VAL A 60 -2.37 12.84 -19.69
C VAL A 60 -2.68 11.88 -20.85
N LEU A 61 -2.80 10.59 -20.56
CA LEU A 61 -3.12 9.57 -21.56
C LEU A 61 -4.50 9.80 -22.19
N ARG A 62 -5.51 10.17 -21.40
CA ARG A 62 -6.87 10.46 -21.88
C ARG A 62 -6.91 11.69 -22.79
N CYS A 63 -6.13 12.72 -22.46
CA CYS A 63 -5.95 13.88 -23.32
C CYS A 63 -5.27 13.50 -24.65
N ALA A 64 -4.23 12.66 -24.60
CA ALA A 64 -3.56 12.16 -25.80
C ALA A 64 -4.52 11.35 -26.68
N LEU A 65 -5.32 10.45 -26.09
CA LEU A 65 -6.33 9.65 -26.79
C LEU A 65 -7.40 10.53 -27.45
N HIS A 66 -7.88 11.57 -26.75
CA HIS A 66 -8.86 12.50 -27.31
C HIS A 66 -8.29 13.26 -28.51
N ASN A 67 -7.03 13.69 -28.44
CA ASN A 67 -6.35 14.33 -29.57
C ASN A 67 -6.18 13.36 -30.74
N LEU A 68 -5.78 12.11 -30.47
CA LEU A 68 -5.64 11.07 -31.48
C LEU A 68 -6.95 10.71 -32.19
N ALA A 69 -8.07 10.73 -31.47
CA ALA A 69 -9.39 10.44 -32.01
C ALA A 69 -10.00 11.61 -32.82
N SER A 70 -9.60 12.85 -32.53
CA SER A 70 -10.12 14.06 -33.18
C SER A 70 -9.26 14.55 -34.36
N THR A 71 -8.04 14.03 -34.50
CA THR A 71 -7.09 14.44 -35.54
C THR A 71 -7.32 13.67 -36.84
N SER A 72 -7.50 14.37 -37.97
CA SER A 72 -7.49 13.73 -39.29
C SER A 72 -6.12 13.14 -39.61
N LEU A 73 -6.03 12.06 -40.40
CA LEU A 73 -4.79 11.30 -40.66
C LEU A 73 -3.58 12.16 -41.11
N ASN A 74 -3.88 13.33 -41.66
CA ASN A 74 -2.91 14.25 -42.24
C ASN A 74 -2.25 15.17 -41.21
N GLN A 75 -2.70 15.14 -39.94
CA GLN A 75 -2.28 16.04 -38.86
C GLN A 75 -1.60 15.30 -37.69
N PHE A 76 -1.25 14.01 -37.86
CA PHE A 76 -0.56 13.19 -36.85
C PHE A 76 0.84 13.69 -36.43
N VAL A 77 1.31 14.81 -36.99
CA VAL A 77 2.61 15.44 -36.65
C VAL A 77 2.71 15.84 -35.16
N HIS A 78 1.59 16.10 -34.47
CA HIS A 78 1.58 16.50 -33.05
C HIS A 78 1.24 15.37 -32.05
N ALA A 79 0.77 14.22 -32.54
CA ALA A 79 0.45 13.05 -31.72
C ALA A 79 1.62 12.50 -30.87
N PRO A 80 2.89 12.49 -31.35
CA PRO A 80 4.04 12.04 -30.55
C PRO A 80 4.18 12.80 -29.23
N SER A 81 4.06 14.14 -29.28
CA SER A 81 4.29 15.00 -28.11
C SER A 81 3.35 14.73 -26.93
N SER A 82 2.13 14.25 -27.20
CA SER A 82 1.14 13.92 -26.17
C SER A 82 1.39 12.53 -25.56
N LEU A 83 1.83 11.56 -26.36
CA LEU A 83 2.24 10.22 -25.89
C LEU A 83 3.58 10.28 -25.13
N ASP A 84 4.46 11.20 -25.52
CA ASP A 84 5.72 11.49 -24.81
C ASP A 84 5.46 11.96 -23.37
N GLY A 85 4.35 12.67 -23.13
CA GLY A 85 3.92 13.07 -21.79
C GLY A 85 3.66 11.87 -20.87
N TRP A 86 3.00 10.82 -21.36
CA TRP A 86 2.83 9.56 -20.61
C TRP A 86 4.18 8.87 -20.35
N ASN A 87 5.03 8.77 -21.37
CA ASN A 87 6.34 8.13 -21.23
C ASN A 87 7.23 8.85 -20.22
N GLN A 88 7.24 10.18 -20.23
CA GLN A 88 7.96 11.00 -19.24
C GLN A 88 7.37 10.82 -17.84
N HIS A 89 6.05 10.81 -17.72
CA HIS A 89 5.36 10.61 -16.44
C HIS A 89 5.67 9.24 -15.83
N ILE A 90 5.63 8.17 -16.63
CA ILE A 90 5.97 6.80 -16.20
C ILE A 90 7.47 6.66 -15.88
N SER A 91 8.34 7.29 -16.67
CA SER A 91 9.79 7.24 -16.44
C SER A 91 10.20 7.95 -15.15
N ASN A 92 9.66 9.15 -14.89
CA ASN A 92 9.89 9.90 -13.65
C ASN A 92 9.33 9.17 -12.42
N ARG A 93 8.21 8.48 -12.58
CA ARG A 93 7.67 7.62 -11.51
C ARG A 93 8.62 6.47 -11.18
N THR A 94 9.11 5.79 -12.21
CA THR A 94 9.97 4.60 -12.04
C THR A 94 11.29 4.95 -11.34
N SER A 95 11.80 6.17 -11.49
CA SER A 95 12.97 6.66 -10.75
C SER A 95 12.64 7.04 -9.30
N ARG A 96 11.49 7.69 -9.05
CA ARG A 96 11.08 8.11 -7.70
C ARG A 96 10.73 6.93 -6.80
N VAL A 97 9.98 5.96 -7.32
CA VAL A 97 9.56 4.75 -6.62
C VAL A 97 10.76 3.90 -6.18
N LYS A 98 11.83 3.84 -6.98
CA LYS A 98 13.11 3.23 -6.56
C LYS A 98 13.75 3.94 -5.36
N SER A 99 13.49 5.24 -5.17
CA SER A 99 13.96 5.99 -4.00
C SER A 99 13.12 5.78 -2.73
N HIS A 100 11.93 5.18 -2.83
CA HIS A 100 11.03 4.87 -1.70
C HIS A 100 11.23 3.44 -1.10
N SER A 101 12.26 2.70 -1.53
CA SER A 101 12.79 1.50 -0.82
C SER A 101 12.95 1.65 0.70
N PRO A 102 13.37 2.81 1.27
CA PRO A 102 13.76 2.86 2.66
C PRO A 102 12.59 2.64 3.64
N ILE A 103 11.33 2.73 3.21
CA ILE A 103 10.18 2.57 4.12
C ILE A 103 9.92 1.10 4.41
N LEU A 104 10.02 0.24 3.39
CA LEU A 104 10.00 -1.20 3.56
C LEU A 104 11.22 -1.70 4.33
N ASP A 105 12.40 -1.12 4.07
CA ASP A 105 13.60 -1.43 4.83
C ASP A 105 13.44 -1.02 6.31
N ARG A 106 12.87 0.16 6.60
CA ARG A 106 12.56 0.63 7.97
C ARG A 106 11.52 -0.22 8.71
N LEU A 107 10.49 -0.73 8.03
CA LEU A 107 9.55 -1.67 8.66
C LEU A 107 10.16 -3.06 8.83
N LYS A 108 11.03 -3.47 7.92
CA LYS A 108 11.74 -4.75 8.06
C LYS A 108 12.71 -4.70 9.23
N GLU A 109 13.42 -3.59 9.41
CA GLU A 109 14.30 -3.35 10.57
C GLU A 109 13.53 -3.37 11.89
N SER A 110 12.24 -3.01 11.90
CA SER A 110 11.44 -3.11 13.11
C SER A 110 10.92 -4.53 13.40
N LEU A 111 11.00 -5.51 12.49
CA LEU A 111 10.49 -6.88 12.73
C LEU A 111 11.05 -7.54 14.00
N ASP A 112 12.24 -7.14 14.44
CA ASP A 112 12.83 -7.63 15.67
C ASP A 112 11.97 -7.23 16.87
N LEU A 113 11.16 -8.18 17.35
CA LEU A 113 10.34 -7.97 18.53
C LEU A 113 11.22 -7.62 19.72
N PRO A 114 10.85 -6.60 20.52
CA PRO A 114 11.41 -6.44 21.84
C PRO A 114 11.25 -7.75 22.64
N LYS A 115 12.32 -8.24 23.26
CA LYS A 115 12.22 -9.30 24.28
C LYS A 115 11.48 -8.71 25.48
N VAL A 116 10.18 -8.96 25.58
CA VAL A 116 9.38 -8.43 26.70
C VAL A 116 9.31 -9.47 27.83
N GLN A 117 9.90 -9.13 28.98
CA GLN A 117 10.09 -10.02 30.13
C GLN A 117 8.95 -9.98 31.16
N LYS A 118 8.03 -9.02 31.07
CA LYS A 118 6.95 -8.83 32.04
C LYS A 118 5.60 -8.59 31.37
N ASN A 119 5.01 -9.64 30.80
CA ASN A 119 3.63 -9.55 30.28
C ASN A 119 2.69 -10.46 31.07
N SER A 120 1.55 -9.90 31.46
CA SER A 120 0.39 -10.66 31.93
C SER A 120 -0.07 -11.66 30.85
N ALA A 121 -0.90 -12.64 31.20
CA ALA A 121 -1.43 -13.60 30.23
C ALA A 121 -2.14 -12.91 29.04
N LYS A 122 -2.90 -11.84 29.31
CA LYS A 122 -3.55 -11.02 28.30
C LYS A 122 -2.52 -10.27 27.41
N GLY A 123 -1.50 -9.67 28.02
CA GLY A 123 -0.42 -9.00 27.27
C GLY A 123 0.37 -9.95 26.35
N LYS A 124 0.55 -11.22 26.74
CA LYS A 124 1.15 -12.25 25.86
C LYS A 124 0.30 -12.54 24.63
N VAL A 125 -1.02 -12.61 24.77
CA VAL A 125 -1.94 -12.80 23.63
C VAL A 125 -1.85 -11.62 22.67
N LEU A 126 -1.93 -10.40 23.20
CA LEU A 126 -1.82 -9.18 22.38
C LEU A 126 -0.50 -9.13 21.59
N MET A 127 0.63 -9.48 22.21
CA MET A 127 1.93 -9.54 21.52
C MET A 127 1.97 -10.54 20.37
N HIS A 128 1.36 -11.72 20.53
CA HIS A 128 1.31 -12.71 19.45
C HIS A 128 0.48 -12.20 18.27
N VAL A 129 -0.63 -11.52 18.57
CA VAL A 129 -1.49 -10.90 17.55
C VAL A 129 -0.75 -9.78 16.84
N MET A 130 -0.14 -8.85 17.58
CA MET A 130 0.62 -7.72 17.00
C MET A 130 1.78 -8.16 16.11
N TYR A 131 2.48 -9.24 16.47
CA TYR A 131 3.49 -9.82 15.60
C TYR A 131 2.89 -10.31 14.26
N GLY A 132 1.77 -11.04 14.32
CA GLY A 132 1.05 -11.48 13.12
C GLY A 132 0.62 -10.31 12.23
N VAL A 133 0.07 -9.26 12.84
CA VAL A 133 -0.34 -8.03 12.14
C VAL A 133 0.84 -7.39 11.43
N LYS A 134 1.98 -7.25 12.13
CA LYS A 134 3.21 -6.68 11.59
C LYS A 134 3.70 -7.46 10.37
N VAL A 135 3.73 -8.80 10.48
CA VAL A 135 4.13 -9.69 9.40
C VAL A 135 3.20 -9.59 8.19
N VAL A 136 1.89 -9.68 8.39
CA VAL A 136 0.90 -9.58 7.29
C VAL A 136 0.98 -8.22 6.61
N THR A 137 1.18 -7.16 7.39
CA THR A 137 1.33 -5.79 6.85
C THR A 137 2.58 -5.64 6.03
N LEU A 138 3.73 -6.07 6.54
CA LEU A 138 4.99 -6.09 5.81
C LEU A 138 4.89 -6.87 4.50
N PHE A 139 4.28 -8.05 4.55
CA PHE A 139 4.11 -8.89 3.36
C PHE A 139 3.27 -8.17 2.30
N ILE A 140 2.08 -7.67 2.65
CA ILE A 140 1.19 -7.02 1.69
C ILE A 140 1.78 -5.69 1.16
N CYS A 141 2.40 -4.88 2.03
CA CYS A 141 3.07 -3.66 1.60
C CYS A 141 4.24 -3.96 0.66
N SER A 142 4.98 -5.06 0.87
CA SER A 142 6.06 -5.46 -0.03
C SER A 142 5.55 -5.88 -1.41
N VAL A 143 4.41 -6.58 -1.45
CA VAL A 143 3.74 -6.97 -2.71
C VAL A 143 3.30 -5.72 -3.48
N LEU A 144 2.67 -4.76 -2.81
CA LEU A 144 2.22 -3.52 -3.44
C LEU A 144 3.40 -2.67 -3.93
N ALA A 145 4.46 -2.52 -3.13
CA ALA A 145 5.65 -1.80 -3.54
C ALA A 145 6.34 -2.46 -4.74
N SER A 146 6.47 -3.80 -4.75
CA SER A 146 6.99 -4.53 -5.92
C SER A 146 6.14 -4.26 -7.16
N ALA A 147 4.81 -4.26 -7.03
CA ALA A 147 3.90 -3.94 -8.13
C ALA A 147 4.10 -2.52 -8.67
N PHE A 148 4.21 -1.50 -7.80
CA PHE A 148 4.39 -0.12 -8.24
C PHE A 148 5.77 0.15 -8.84
N THR A 149 6.83 -0.42 -8.25
CA THR A 149 8.22 -0.30 -8.73
C THR A 149 8.45 -1.01 -10.05
N GLY A 150 7.60 -1.99 -10.41
CA GLY A 150 7.85 -2.91 -11.52
C GLY A 150 9.12 -3.76 -11.31
N SER A 151 9.67 -3.76 -10.10
CA SER A 151 10.93 -4.39 -9.76
C SER A 151 10.68 -5.86 -9.40
N SER A 152 11.52 -6.74 -9.94
CA SER A 152 11.58 -8.16 -9.56
C SER A 152 12.23 -8.38 -8.19
N VAL A 153 12.41 -7.32 -7.40
CA VAL A 153 12.95 -7.40 -6.04
C VAL A 153 12.15 -8.46 -5.31
N SER A 154 12.89 -9.51 -4.92
CA SER A 154 12.45 -10.60 -4.05
C SER A 154 11.50 -10.01 -3.02
N LEU A 155 10.22 -10.33 -3.16
CA LEU A 155 9.23 -10.10 -2.11
C LEU A 155 9.86 -10.48 -0.78
N LEU A 156 9.69 -9.62 0.23
CA LEU A 156 10.39 -9.75 1.50
C LEU A 156 10.24 -11.18 2.00
N SER A 157 11.36 -11.90 2.11
CA SER A 157 11.36 -13.23 2.70
C SER A 157 11.27 -13.06 4.21
N ILE A 158 10.03 -13.07 4.73
CA ILE A 158 9.78 -13.00 6.16
C ILE A 158 9.89 -14.43 6.70
N ASN A 159 10.82 -14.65 7.62
CA ASN A 159 10.94 -15.93 8.32
C ASN A 159 10.18 -15.86 9.64
N ILE A 160 9.36 -16.87 9.90
CA ILE A 160 8.47 -16.90 11.05
C ILE A 160 8.89 -18.06 11.94
N PRO A 161 9.12 -17.84 13.25
CA PRO A 161 9.45 -18.92 14.15
C PRO A 161 8.39 -20.02 14.15
N ASP A 162 8.82 -21.29 14.16
CA ASP A 162 7.92 -22.47 14.19
C ASP A 162 7.05 -22.54 15.45
N THR A 163 7.33 -21.70 16.46
CA THR A 163 6.50 -21.53 17.65
C THR A 163 5.10 -20.98 17.32
N TYR A 164 4.94 -20.31 16.18
CA TYR A 164 3.64 -19.78 15.75
C TYR A 164 2.90 -20.82 14.90
N ARG A 165 1.66 -21.16 15.31
CA ARG A 165 0.82 -22.16 14.62
C ARG A 165 0.53 -21.83 13.14
N TRP A 166 0.66 -20.57 12.76
CA TRP A 166 0.39 -20.08 11.41
C TRP A 166 1.66 -19.94 10.54
N ALA A 167 2.85 -20.25 11.08
CA ALA A 167 4.13 -20.10 10.39
C ALA A 167 4.20 -20.89 9.07
N GLN A 168 3.75 -22.16 9.08
CA GLN A 168 3.72 -22.99 7.87
C GLN A 168 2.77 -22.41 6.82
N ALA A 169 1.53 -22.09 7.21
CA ALA A 169 0.53 -21.53 6.30
C ALA A 169 1.01 -20.23 5.65
N PHE A 170 1.68 -19.36 6.42
CA PHE A 170 2.28 -18.15 5.88
C PHE A 170 3.44 -18.43 4.92
N THR A 171 4.30 -19.39 5.25
CA THR A 171 5.42 -19.79 4.38
C THR A 171 4.92 -20.30 3.02
N GLU A 172 3.85 -21.09 3.02
CA GLU A 172 3.18 -21.56 1.81
C GLU A 172 2.56 -20.41 1.01
N LEU A 173 1.87 -19.48 1.69
CA LEU A 173 1.32 -18.27 1.07
C LEU A 173 2.42 -17.43 0.41
N GLN A 174 3.50 -17.14 1.14
CA GLN A 174 4.64 -16.36 0.66
C GLN A 174 5.25 -17.04 -0.57
N LYS A 175 5.45 -18.37 -0.55
CA LYS A 175 5.95 -19.12 -1.71
C LYS A 175 5.04 -19.00 -2.93
N ASN A 176 3.72 -19.09 -2.75
CA ASN A 176 2.74 -19.01 -3.84
C ASN A 176 2.67 -17.61 -4.46
N VAL A 177 2.72 -16.56 -3.63
CA VAL A 177 2.72 -15.18 -4.13
C VAL A 177 4.05 -14.85 -4.82
N ASN A 178 5.17 -15.35 -4.27
CA ASN A 178 6.50 -15.18 -4.87
C ASN A 178 6.63 -15.91 -6.20
N SER A 179 6.05 -17.09 -6.36
CA SER A 179 6.07 -17.83 -7.62
C SER A 179 5.11 -17.27 -8.67
N SER A 180 4.02 -16.62 -8.25
CA SER A 180 3.11 -15.85 -9.11
C SER A 180 3.67 -14.48 -9.51
N GLY A 181 4.88 -14.16 -9.03
CA GLY A 181 5.51 -12.84 -9.07
C GLY A 181 5.47 -12.19 -10.45
N ARG A 182 4.86 -10.99 -10.49
CA ARG A 182 4.78 -10.03 -11.60
C ARG A 182 3.57 -10.12 -12.53
N SER A 183 3.00 -11.30 -12.78
CA SER A 183 2.01 -11.47 -13.86
C SER A 183 0.64 -10.80 -13.64
N THR A 184 0.30 -10.39 -12.42
CA THR A 184 -1.11 -10.09 -12.07
C THR A 184 -1.38 -8.73 -11.44
N VAL A 185 -0.41 -8.10 -10.75
CA VAL A 185 -0.75 -7.03 -9.80
C VAL A 185 -0.97 -5.66 -10.47
N LEU A 186 -0.48 -5.43 -11.69
CA LEU A 186 -0.80 -4.25 -12.51
C LEU A 186 -0.75 -4.58 -14.01
N ARG A 187 -1.40 -5.67 -14.43
CA ARG A 187 -1.35 -6.12 -15.83
C ARG A 187 -1.95 -5.07 -16.79
N GLU A 188 -2.95 -4.32 -16.32
CA GLU A 188 -3.56 -3.21 -17.05
C GLU A 188 -2.53 -2.12 -17.37
N ARG A 189 -1.60 -1.84 -16.45
CA ARG A 189 -0.51 -0.88 -16.67
C ARG A 189 0.44 -1.37 -17.75
N ASP A 190 0.86 -2.62 -17.68
CA ASP A 190 1.76 -3.21 -18.68
C ASP A 190 1.09 -3.23 -20.06
N ALA A 191 -0.20 -3.53 -20.12
CA ALA A 191 -0.98 -3.49 -21.36
C ALA A 191 -1.08 -2.07 -21.95
N VAL A 192 -1.28 -1.05 -21.11
CA VAL A 192 -1.25 0.37 -21.51
C VAL A 192 0.14 0.75 -22.04
N ASP A 193 1.20 0.41 -21.32
CA ASP A 193 2.58 0.73 -21.69
C ASP A 193 2.97 0.11 -23.03
N GLU A 194 2.66 -1.17 -23.25
CA GLU A 194 2.89 -1.85 -24.51
C GLU A 194 2.06 -1.26 -25.66
N SER A 195 0.82 -0.85 -25.39
CA SER A 195 -0.05 -0.21 -26.39
C SER A 195 0.47 1.18 -26.78
N VAL A 196 0.96 1.97 -25.81
CA VAL A 196 1.60 3.27 -26.08
C VAL A 196 2.88 3.11 -26.90
N LYS A 197 3.73 2.12 -26.58
CA LYS A 197 4.95 1.83 -27.36
C LYS A 197 4.64 1.44 -28.81
N LYS A 198 3.61 0.61 -29.02
CA LYS A 198 3.16 0.22 -30.37
C LYS A 198 2.66 1.43 -31.16
N LEU A 199 1.81 2.26 -30.56
CA LEU A 199 1.31 3.48 -31.18
C LEU A 199 2.46 4.43 -31.54
N HIS A 200 3.41 4.64 -30.64
CA HIS A 200 4.59 5.46 -30.88
C HIS A 200 5.43 4.92 -32.05
N SER A 201 5.65 3.61 -32.11
CA SER A 201 6.40 2.96 -33.20
C SER A 201 5.70 3.10 -34.56
N MET A 202 4.36 2.98 -34.59
CA MET A 202 3.57 3.17 -35.82
C MET A 202 3.59 4.62 -36.31
N ILE A 203 3.59 5.60 -35.39
CA ILE A 203 3.68 7.01 -35.75
C ILE A 203 5.07 7.33 -36.31
N GLN A 204 6.14 6.78 -35.74
CA GLN A 204 7.52 7.01 -36.19
C GLN A 204 7.89 6.25 -37.49
N GLY A 205 7.34 5.05 -37.69
CA GLY A 205 7.59 4.22 -38.88
C GLY A 205 6.91 4.70 -40.17
N ASN A 206 6.05 5.73 -40.08
CA ASN A 206 5.25 6.24 -41.20
C ASN A 206 6.06 7.09 -42.21
N VAL A 207 7.39 7.03 -42.18
CA VAL A 207 8.27 7.76 -43.10
C VAL A 207 8.34 7.09 -44.48
N ASP A 208 8.02 5.79 -44.61
CA ASP A 208 8.27 5.06 -45.88
C ASP A 208 7.20 4.02 -46.30
N GLY A 209 6.06 3.92 -45.61
CA GLY A 209 5.02 2.94 -45.97
C GLY A 209 3.68 3.25 -45.32
N GLY A 210 2.64 3.43 -46.15
CA GLY A 210 1.34 3.93 -45.74
C GLY A 210 0.78 3.27 -44.48
N MET A 211 0.56 4.08 -43.45
CA MET A 211 -0.10 3.70 -42.20
C MET A 211 -1.43 3.00 -42.51
N LYS A 212 -1.59 1.76 -42.02
CA LYS A 212 -2.88 1.06 -42.01
C LYS A 212 -3.81 1.75 -41.01
N VAL A 213 -4.61 2.67 -41.53
CA VAL A 213 -5.52 3.53 -40.75
C VAL A 213 -6.39 2.71 -39.78
N GLU A 214 -6.91 1.57 -40.24
CA GLU A 214 -7.75 0.68 -39.45
C GLU A 214 -6.98 0.05 -38.27
N GLU A 215 -5.74 -0.39 -38.48
CA GLU A 215 -4.89 -0.96 -37.43
C GLU A 215 -4.54 0.09 -36.36
N PHE A 216 -4.27 1.33 -36.78
CA PHE A 216 -4.03 2.44 -35.88
C PHE A 216 -5.26 2.78 -35.04
N GLN A 217 -6.43 2.89 -35.67
CA GLN A 217 -7.69 3.17 -34.98
C GLN A 217 -8.05 2.08 -33.96
N ASN A 218 -7.85 0.80 -34.34
CA ASN A 218 -8.05 -0.32 -33.42
C ASN A 218 -7.13 -0.22 -32.19
N LEU A 219 -5.85 0.12 -32.37
CA LEU A 219 -4.93 0.30 -31.25
C LEU A 219 -5.30 1.49 -30.34
N VAL A 220 -5.82 2.59 -30.89
CA VAL A 220 -6.31 3.73 -30.10
C VAL A 220 -7.51 3.31 -29.25
N VAL A 221 -8.45 2.55 -29.83
CA VAL A 221 -9.62 2.02 -29.10
C VAL A 221 -9.20 1.05 -28.01
N ASP A 222 -8.28 0.13 -28.31
CA ASP A 222 -7.76 -0.83 -27.34
C ASP A 222 -7.00 -0.14 -26.20
N LEU A 223 -6.14 0.84 -26.51
CA LEU A 223 -5.47 1.67 -25.50
C LEU A 223 -6.48 2.38 -24.60
N GLY A 224 -7.55 2.95 -25.16
CA GLY A 224 -8.62 3.56 -24.38
C GLY A 224 -9.30 2.59 -23.41
N ARG A 225 -9.52 1.35 -23.83
CA ARG A 225 -10.10 0.29 -22.99
C ARG A 225 -9.15 -0.12 -21.86
N GLU A 226 -7.87 -0.32 -22.15
CA GLU A 226 -6.89 -0.71 -21.14
C GLU A 226 -6.61 0.45 -20.16
N ALA A 227 -6.60 1.70 -20.63
CA ALA A 227 -6.49 2.89 -19.79
C ALA A 227 -7.66 3.00 -18.80
N GLU A 228 -8.89 2.74 -19.26
CA GLU A 228 -10.08 2.77 -18.40
C GLU A 228 -10.04 1.66 -17.33
N LYS A 229 -9.64 0.44 -17.70
CA LYS A 229 -9.44 -0.66 -16.72
C LYS A 229 -8.38 -0.31 -15.68
N LEU A 230 -7.26 0.28 -16.11
CA LEU A 230 -6.20 0.72 -15.20
C LEU A 230 -6.76 1.74 -14.19
N THR A 231 -7.52 2.73 -14.65
CA THR A 231 -8.12 3.76 -13.78
C THR A 231 -9.11 3.16 -12.78
N GLN A 232 -9.98 2.26 -13.22
CA GLN A 232 -10.91 1.57 -12.32
C GLN A 232 -10.17 0.77 -11.24
N GLY A 233 -9.07 0.10 -11.61
CA GLY A 233 -8.21 -0.61 -10.68
C GLY A 233 -7.52 0.31 -9.68
N VAL A 234 -6.97 1.44 -10.15
CA VAL A 234 -6.32 2.47 -9.32
C VAL A 234 -7.31 3.11 -8.34
N ASP A 235 -8.50 3.48 -8.80
CA ASP A 235 -9.55 4.07 -7.96
C ASP A 235 -10.05 3.09 -6.90
N HIS A 236 -10.19 1.81 -7.25
CA HIS A 236 -10.55 0.77 -6.30
C HIS A 236 -9.45 0.60 -5.24
N LEU A 237 -8.19 0.54 -5.66
CA LEU A 237 -7.05 0.41 -4.74
C LEU A 237 -6.91 1.65 -3.85
N SER A 238 -7.13 2.85 -4.37
CA SER A 238 -7.13 4.10 -3.59
C SER A 238 -8.14 4.04 -2.46
N LYS A 239 -9.38 3.64 -2.74
CA LYS A 239 -10.41 3.48 -1.70
C LYS A 239 -10.00 2.46 -0.63
N GLN A 240 -9.34 1.37 -1.03
CA GLN A 240 -8.86 0.37 -0.08
C GLN A 240 -7.68 0.87 0.78
N VAL A 241 -6.81 1.71 0.23
CA VAL A 241 -5.72 2.37 0.99
C VAL A 241 -6.29 3.39 1.96
N ASP A 242 -7.26 4.20 1.53
CA ASP A 242 -7.93 5.18 2.39
C ASP A 242 -8.70 4.50 3.53
N GLU A 243 -9.44 3.42 3.25
CA GLU A 243 -10.09 2.63 4.29
C GLU A 243 -9.07 2.09 5.30
N PHE A 244 -7.95 1.55 4.81
CA PHE A 244 -6.90 1.02 5.67
C PHE A 244 -6.27 2.11 6.56
N PHE A 245 -5.98 3.28 5.99
CA PHE A 245 -5.49 4.45 6.72
C PHE A 245 -6.44 4.80 7.88
N HIS A 246 -7.75 4.87 7.61
CA HIS A 246 -8.74 5.16 8.64
C HIS A 246 -8.84 4.09 9.73
N VAL A 247 -8.70 2.80 9.39
CA VAL A 247 -8.68 1.72 10.37
C VAL A 247 -7.47 1.84 11.30
N VAL A 248 -6.27 2.06 10.73
CA VAL A 248 -5.03 2.22 11.52
C VAL A 248 -5.11 3.45 12.42
N LEU A 249 -5.57 4.58 11.88
CA LEU A 249 -5.72 5.83 12.64
C LEU A 249 -6.73 5.65 13.78
N SER A 250 -7.89 5.04 13.51
CA SER A 250 -8.91 4.80 14.54
C SER A 250 -8.43 3.85 15.63
N GLY A 251 -7.66 2.82 15.30
CA GLY A 251 -7.05 1.92 16.29
C GLY A 251 -6.07 2.66 17.20
N ARG A 252 -5.23 3.53 16.62
CA ARG A 252 -4.31 4.40 17.36
C ARG A 252 -5.05 5.37 18.29
N ASP A 253 -6.11 6.02 17.81
CA ASP A 253 -6.89 6.98 18.59
C ASP A 253 -7.64 6.30 19.75
N ALA A 254 -8.17 5.10 19.53
CA ALA A 254 -8.81 4.30 20.57
C ALA A 254 -7.82 3.97 21.70
N LEU A 255 -6.61 3.54 21.33
CA LEU A 255 -5.55 3.28 22.29
C LEU A 255 -5.18 4.52 23.10
N LEU A 256 -4.94 5.65 22.43
CA LEU A 256 -4.57 6.91 23.10
C LEU A 256 -5.68 7.43 24.02
N SER A 257 -6.95 7.18 23.68
CA SER A 257 -8.10 7.56 24.52
C SER A 257 -8.12 6.75 25.81
N ASN A 258 -7.89 5.43 25.73
CA ASN A 258 -7.81 4.55 26.91
C ASN A 258 -6.68 4.95 27.88
N LEU A 259 -5.54 5.42 27.35
CA LEU A 259 -4.43 5.95 28.16
C LEU A 259 -4.85 7.18 28.96
N ARG A 260 -5.51 8.14 28.31
CA ARG A 260 -5.98 9.39 28.95
C ARG A 260 -7.01 9.13 30.04
N GLU A 261 -7.96 8.23 29.78
CA GLU A 261 -8.97 7.86 30.77
C GLU A 261 -8.32 7.24 32.02
N SER A 262 -7.31 6.40 31.83
CA SER A 262 -6.58 5.79 32.95
C SER A 262 -5.78 6.80 33.78
N GLU A 263 -5.16 7.81 33.15
CA GLU A 263 -4.50 8.90 33.88
C GLU A 263 -5.50 9.69 34.75
N THR A 264 -6.70 9.97 34.23
CA THR A 264 -7.72 10.73 34.98
C THR A 264 -8.27 9.95 36.19
N VAL A 265 -8.38 8.62 36.09
CA VAL A 265 -8.81 7.75 37.20
C VAL A 265 -7.76 7.70 38.30
N LEU A 266 -6.48 7.66 37.95
CA LEU A 266 -5.37 7.68 38.93
C LEU A 266 -5.29 9.02 39.68
N ASP A 267 -5.53 10.14 38.99
CA ASP A 267 -5.51 11.47 39.62
C ASP A 267 -6.67 11.64 40.61
N GLN A 268 -7.88 11.15 40.26
CA GLN A 268 -9.05 11.15 41.16
C GLN A 268 -8.88 10.23 42.39
N GLY A 269 -8.29 9.04 42.21
CA GLY A 269 -8.02 8.12 43.32
C GLY A 269 -6.96 8.61 44.30
N SER A 270 -6.02 9.44 43.84
CA SER A 270 -5.00 10.08 44.70
C SER A 270 -5.56 11.27 45.51
N GLY A 271 -6.64 11.90 45.03
CA GLY A 271 -7.33 12.99 45.71
C GLY A 271 -8.19 12.55 46.91
N GLU A 272 -8.79 11.36 46.87
CA GLU A 272 -9.65 10.87 47.95
C GLU A 272 -8.89 10.32 49.18
N LEU A 273 -7.62 9.94 49.01
CA LEU A 273 -6.77 9.48 50.12
C LEU A 273 -6.19 10.62 50.97
N ARG A 274 -6.35 11.89 50.57
CA ARG A 274 -5.79 13.05 51.27
C ARG A 274 -6.74 13.80 52.19
N THR A 275 -8.01 13.39 52.29
CA THR A 275 -9.03 14.07 53.13
C THR A 275 -9.60 13.22 54.27
N ARG A 276 -8.99 12.08 54.59
CA ARG A 276 -9.31 11.28 55.79
C ARG A 276 -8.14 11.19 56.75
N GLN A 277 -7.67 12.33 57.23
CA GLN A 277 -6.95 12.44 58.50
C GLN A 277 -6.98 13.91 58.94
N LEU A 278 -8.02 14.25 59.73
CA LEU A 278 -8.03 15.18 60.85
C LEU A 278 -9.39 15.08 61.55
#